data_AF-A0A962ZKP5-F1
#
_entry.id   AF-A0A962ZKP5-F1
#
_cell.length_a   1.000
_cell.length_b   1.000
_cell.length_c   1.000
_cell.angle_alpha   90.00
_cell.angle_beta   90.00
_cell.angle_gamma   90.00
#
_symmetry.space_group_name_H-M   'P 1'
#
loop_
_entity.id
_entity.type
_entity.pdbx_description
1 polymer ?
#
loop_
_entity_poly.entity_id
_entity_poly.type
_entity_poly.pdbx_seq_one_letter_code
_entity_poly.pdbx_strand_id
1 'polypeptide(L)'
;MRELSRKEKTEFNKLQKRLRRNVGNAIADYTMIEQGDKVMVCVSGGKDSYAMLDILINLRNSAPVGFDLVAVNLDQKQPGFPEHVLPEYLAQQDVPFYILEKDTYSIVKEVVPEGKTTCGLCSRLRRGSLYGFAQEIGATKIALG
;
A
#
# COMPACT_ATOMS: atom_id res chain seq x y z
N MET A 1 -8.61 21.98 -1.43
CA MET A 1 -9.28 20.88 -2.14
C MET A 1 -10.29 21.50 -3.10
N ARG A 2 -10.31 21.15 -4.41
CA ARG A 2 -11.25 21.74 -5.37
C ARG A 2 -12.67 21.25 -5.09
N GLU A 3 -13.65 22.15 -5.08
CA GLU A 3 -15.05 21.77 -4.93
C GLU A 3 -15.56 21.08 -6.20
N LEU A 4 -16.11 19.87 -6.04
CA LEU A 4 -16.64 19.08 -7.15
C LEU A 4 -18.06 19.53 -7.51
N SER A 5 -18.34 19.68 -8.80
CA SER A 5 -19.70 19.88 -9.30
C SER A 5 -20.59 18.68 -8.97
N ARG A 6 -21.91 18.87 -9.02
CA ARG A 6 -22.89 17.77 -8.80
C ARG A 6 -22.65 16.59 -9.74
N LYS A 7 -22.29 16.87 -11.00
CA LYS A 7 -21.97 15.84 -12.00
C LYS A 7 -20.71 15.06 -11.61
N GLU A 8 -19.64 15.76 -11.24
CA GLU A 8 -18.39 15.13 -10.81
C GLU A 8 -18.56 14.28 -9.55
N LYS A 9 -19.29 14.77 -8.54
CA LYS A 9 -19.64 13.98 -7.34
C LYS A 9 -20.38 12.70 -7.70
N THR A 10 -21.33 12.78 -8.64
CA THR A 10 -22.10 11.61 -9.10
C THR A 10 -21.21 10.58 -9.80
N GLU A 11 -20.36 11.02 -10.72
CA GLU A 11 -19.44 10.14 -11.44
C GLU A 11 -18.37 9.54 -10.53
N PHE A 12 -17.87 10.31 -9.57
CA PHE A 12 -16.94 9.83 -8.55
C PHE A 12 -17.58 8.73 -7.70
N ASN A 13 -18.80 8.93 -7.21
CA ASN A 13 -19.52 7.92 -6.42
C ASN A 13 -19.77 6.63 -7.22
N LYS A 14 -20.11 6.75 -8.52
CA LYS A 14 -20.25 5.59 -9.41
C LYS A 14 -18.92 4.84 -9.58
N LEU A 15 -17.82 5.59 -9.78
CA LEU A 15 -16.49 5.01 -9.90
C LEU A 15 -16.09 4.27 -8.63
N GLN A 16 -16.23 4.90 -7.46
CA GLN A 16 -15.89 4.30 -6.17
C GLN A 16 -16.73 3.03 -5.92
N LYS A 17 -18.03 3.06 -6.21
CA LYS A 17 -18.90 1.86 -6.12
C LYS A 17 -18.43 0.75 -7.06
N ARG A 18 -18.06 1.08 -8.29
CA ARG A 18 -17.58 0.10 -9.28
C ARG A 18 -16.25 -0.53 -8.85
N LEU A 19 -15.29 0.29 -8.39
CA LEU A 19 -13.97 -0.19 -7.94
C LEU A 19 -14.11 -1.10 -6.73
N ARG A 20 -14.87 -0.68 -5.71
CA ARG A 20 -15.15 -1.50 -4.51
C ARG A 20 -15.79 -2.84 -4.87
N ARG A 21 -16.76 -2.84 -5.78
CA ARG A 21 -17.38 -4.09 -6.24
C ARG A 21 -16.37 -5.00 -6.94
N ASN A 22 -15.57 -4.46 -7.85
CA ASN A 22 -14.60 -5.27 -8.60
C ASN A 22 -13.51 -5.85 -7.68
N VAL A 23 -13.02 -5.06 -6.72
CA VAL A 23 -12.05 -5.53 -5.72
C VAL A 23 -12.69 -6.56 -4.79
N GLY A 24 -13.90 -6.33 -4.29
CA GLY A 24 -14.63 -7.29 -3.47
C GLY A 24 -14.87 -8.62 -4.19
N ASN A 25 -15.25 -8.58 -5.47
CA ASN A 25 -15.37 -9.79 -6.29
C ASN A 25 -14.04 -10.52 -6.43
N ALA A 26 -12.94 -9.81 -6.74
CA ALA A 26 -11.63 -10.44 -6.83
C ALA A 26 -11.19 -11.08 -5.50
N ILE A 27 -11.46 -10.41 -4.38
CA ILE A 27 -11.19 -10.98 -3.05
C ILE A 27 -11.94 -12.30 -2.85
N ALA A 28 -13.22 -12.35 -3.21
CA ALA A 28 -14.05 -13.55 -3.08
C ALA A 28 -13.63 -14.65 -4.07
N ASP A 29 -13.50 -14.32 -5.36
CA ASP A 29 -13.21 -15.27 -6.45
C ASP A 29 -11.87 -15.98 -6.24
N TYR A 30 -10.89 -15.28 -5.68
CA TYR A 30 -9.53 -15.80 -5.48
C TYR A 30 -9.17 -16.05 -4.01
N THR A 31 -10.13 -15.92 -3.08
CA THR A 31 -9.90 -16.12 -1.64
C THR A 31 -8.69 -15.30 -1.14
N MET A 32 -8.61 -14.02 -1.54
CA MET A 32 -7.44 -13.18 -1.26
C MET A 32 -7.39 -12.72 0.20
N ILE A 33 -8.56 -12.44 0.80
CA ILE A 33 -8.74 -12.00 2.18
C ILE A 33 -9.88 -12.81 2.80
N GLU A 34 -9.64 -13.31 4.00
CA GLU A 34 -10.48 -14.22 4.76
C GLU A 34 -10.75 -13.68 6.17
N GLN A 35 -11.66 -14.35 6.89
CA GLN A 35 -12.03 -13.95 8.25
C GLN A 35 -10.83 -14.04 9.20
N GLY A 36 -10.56 -12.94 9.91
CA GLY A 36 -9.46 -12.84 10.87
C GLY A 36 -8.11 -12.51 10.24
N ASP A 37 -8.05 -12.27 8.93
CA ASP A 37 -6.79 -11.86 8.31
C ASP A 37 -6.30 -10.51 8.84
N LYS A 38 -4.99 -10.39 8.96
CA LYS A 38 -4.29 -9.12 9.15
C LYS A 38 -3.58 -8.75 7.86
N VAL A 39 -4.12 -7.78 7.14
CA VAL A 39 -3.63 -7.39 5.81
C VAL A 39 -2.68 -6.21 5.94
N MET A 40 -1.42 -6.43 5.56
CA MET A 40 -0.42 -5.36 5.46
C MET A 40 -0.50 -4.71 4.08
N VAL A 41 -0.93 -3.45 4.01
CA VAL A 41 -1.03 -2.69 2.77
C VAL A 41 0.23 -1.86 2.56
N CYS A 42 1.00 -2.16 1.51
CA CYS A 42 2.23 -1.44 1.23
C CYS A 42 1.97 -0.16 0.44
N VAL A 43 2.25 1.00 1.04
CA VAL A 43 1.99 2.32 0.43
C VAL A 43 3.30 2.92 -0.07
N SER A 44 3.41 3.11 -1.39
CA SER A 44 4.64 3.57 -2.04
C SER A 44 4.65 5.07 -2.33
N GLY A 45 3.52 5.75 -2.20
CA GLY A 45 3.31 7.11 -2.68
C GLY A 45 2.83 7.19 -4.13
N GLY A 46 2.69 6.04 -4.81
CA GLY A 46 2.02 5.94 -6.10
C GLY A 46 0.50 5.92 -5.96
N LYS A 47 -0.21 6.46 -6.97
CA LYS A 47 -1.68 6.52 -7.03
C LYS A 47 -2.35 5.17 -6.82
N ASP A 48 -1.73 4.08 -7.30
CA ASP A 48 -2.28 2.74 -7.21
C ASP A 48 -2.25 2.23 -5.77
N SER A 49 -1.13 2.45 -5.06
CA SER A 49 -1.04 2.11 -3.63
C SER A 49 -1.94 2.96 -2.73
N TYR A 50 -2.16 4.24 -3.06
CA TYR A 50 -3.15 5.07 -2.36
C TYR A 50 -4.58 4.56 -2.60
N ALA A 51 -4.92 4.25 -3.85
CA ALA A 51 -6.23 3.71 -4.20
C ALA A 51 -6.48 2.34 -3.55
N MET A 52 -5.47 1.48 -3.50
CA MET A 52 -5.54 0.19 -2.83
C MET A 52 -5.89 0.36 -1.34
N LEU A 53 -5.18 1.25 -0.64
CA LEU A 53 -5.45 1.53 0.77
C LEU A 53 -6.88 2.07 0.98
N ASP A 54 -7.28 3.09 0.21
CA ASP A 54 -8.63 3.68 0.32
C ASP A 54 -9.73 2.63 0.10
N ILE A 55 -9.61 1.82 -0.96
CA ILE A 55 -10.61 0.79 -1.26
C ILE A 55 -10.69 -0.25 -0.14
N LEU A 56 -9.55 -0.70 0.39
CA LEU A 56 -9.51 -1.70 1.46
C LEU A 56 -10.05 -1.15 2.78
N ILE A 57 -9.77 0.11 3.14
CA ILE A 57 -10.38 0.78 4.31
C ILE A 57 -11.90 0.79 4.17
N ASN A 58 -12.41 1.18 2.99
CA ASN A 58 -13.85 1.20 2.71
C ASN A 58 -14.46 -0.21 2.75
N LEU A 59 -13.75 -1.24 2.28
CA LEU A 59 -14.22 -2.62 2.32
C LEU A 59 -14.23 -3.17 3.74
N ARG A 60 -13.20 -2.93 4.56
CA ARG A 60 -13.17 -3.33 5.98
C ARG A 60 -14.44 -2.92 6.72
N ASN A 61 -14.94 -1.72 6.44
CA ASN A 61 -16.11 -1.15 7.12
C ASN A 61 -17.47 -1.68 6.59
N SER A 62 -17.49 -2.39 5.46
CA SER A 62 -18.74 -2.74 4.76
C SER A 62 -18.84 -4.19 4.29
N ALA A 63 -17.73 -4.93 4.28
CA ALA A 63 -17.68 -6.31 3.88
C ALA A 63 -18.22 -7.22 5.00
N PRO A 64 -18.82 -8.37 4.66
CA PRO A 64 -19.26 -9.36 5.64
C PRO A 64 -18.09 -10.12 6.30
N VAL A 65 -16.88 -9.97 5.78
CA VAL A 65 -15.64 -10.59 6.28
C VAL A 65 -14.90 -9.59 7.16
N GLY A 66 -14.66 -9.96 8.42
CA GLY A 66 -13.87 -9.16 9.35
C GLY A 66 -12.38 -9.42 9.17
N PHE A 67 -11.61 -8.38 8.89
CA PHE A 67 -10.16 -8.41 8.77
C PHE A 67 -9.56 -7.09 9.25
N ASP A 68 -8.30 -7.12 9.67
CA ASP A 68 -7.55 -5.96 10.12
C ASP A 68 -6.67 -5.39 9.00
N LEU A 69 -6.41 -4.09 9.07
CA LEU A 69 -5.52 -3.39 8.15
C LEU A 69 -4.37 -2.74 8.91
N VAL A 70 -3.18 -2.81 8.32
CA VAL A 70 -2.02 -2.01 8.73
C VAL A 70 -1.33 -1.47 7.48
N ALA A 71 -1.13 -0.16 7.42
CA ALA A 71 -0.42 0.47 6.31
C ALA A 71 1.09 0.48 6.57
N VAL A 72 1.90 0.19 5.55
CA VAL A 72 3.36 0.19 5.68
C VAL A 72 3.98 0.93 4.51
N ASN A 73 4.77 1.94 4.81
CA ASN A 73 5.68 2.55 3.84
C ASN A 73 7.11 2.04 4.08
N LEU A 74 7.85 1.78 3.00
CA LEU A 74 9.28 1.53 3.05
C LEU A 74 10.01 2.73 2.43
N ASP A 75 10.60 3.54 3.29
CA ASP A 75 11.56 4.56 2.89
C ASP A 75 12.91 3.89 2.61
N GLN A 76 13.29 3.93 1.34
CA GLN A 76 14.48 3.28 0.81
C GLN A 76 15.71 4.20 0.81
N LYS A 77 15.58 5.42 1.36
CA LYS A 77 16.56 6.51 1.33
C LYS A 77 16.99 6.89 -0.10
N GLN A 78 16.04 6.85 -1.02
CA GLN A 78 16.25 7.34 -2.38
C GLN A 78 16.49 8.85 -2.37
N PRO A 79 17.46 9.38 -3.12
CA PRO A 79 17.70 10.82 -3.19
C PRO A 79 16.44 11.58 -3.62
N GLY A 80 16.07 12.60 -2.84
CA GLY A 80 14.90 13.44 -3.12
C GLY A 80 13.54 12.80 -2.77
N PHE A 81 13.51 11.63 -2.12
CA PHE A 81 12.27 11.08 -1.59
C PHE A 81 11.70 11.98 -0.48
N PRO A 82 10.43 12.41 -0.56
CA PRO A 82 9.86 13.33 0.42
C PRO A 82 9.42 12.57 1.68
N GLU A 83 10.27 12.56 2.71
CA GLU A 83 10.07 11.77 3.93
C GLU A 83 8.81 12.14 4.73
N HIS A 84 8.24 13.34 4.56
CA HIS A 84 7.08 13.81 5.33
C HIS A 84 5.72 13.44 4.70
N VAL A 85 5.66 13.27 3.38
CA VAL A 85 4.37 13.18 2.65
C VAL A 85 3.56 11.96 3.07
N LEU A 86 4.19 10.78 3.10
CA LEU A 86 3.49 9.55 3.47
C LEU A 86 3.17 9.45 4.96
N PRO A 87 4.07 9.80 5.89
CA PRO A 87 3.72 9.87 7.30
C PRO A 87 2.53 10.80 7.58
N GLU A 88 2.53 12.02 7.01
CA GLU A 88 1.45 12.98 7.20
C GLU A 88 0.12 12.48 6.61
N TYR A 89 0.16 11.88 5.41
CA TYR A 89 -1.03 11.28 4.81
C TYR A 89 -1.57 10.11 5.65
N LEU A 90 -0.70 9.20 6.09
CA LEU A 90 -1.08 8.01 6.85
C LEU A 90 -1.60 8.35 8.24
N ALA A 91 -1.06 9.40 8.88
CA ALA A 91 -1.57 9.94 10.14
C ALA A 91 -3.02 10.47 10.04
N GLN A 92 -3.50 10.79 8.84
CA GLN A 92 -4.87 11.20 8.59
C GLN A 92 -5.81 10.02 8.29
N GLN A 93 -5.28 8.80 8.14
CA GLN A 93 -6.09 7.61 7.85
C GLN A 93 -6.46 6.88 9.13
N ASP A 94 -7.64 6.26 9.15
CA ASP A 94 -8.15 5.48 10.29
C ASP A 94 -7.61 4.02 10.28
N VAL A 95 -6.29 3.90 10.16
CA VAL A 95 -5.55 2.63 10.19
C VAL A 95 -4.21 2.80 10.90
N PRO A 96 -3.76 1.81 11.70
CA PRO A 96 -2.38 1.76 12.18
C PRO A 96 -1.39 1.78 11.00
N PHE A 97 -0.26 2.46 11.17
CA PHE A 97 0.76 2.50 10.13
C PHE A 97 2.18 2.43 10.68
N TYR A 98 3.10 2.00 9.81
CA TYR A 98 4.54 1.99 10.06
C TYR A 98 5.31 2.62 8.90
N ILE A 99 6.38 3.34 9.25
CA ILE A 99 7.38 3.84 8.30
C ILE A 99 8.66 3.03 8.55
N LEU A 100 9.03 2.20 7.60
CA LEU A 100 10.24 1.39 7.65
C LEU A 100 11.36 2.13 6.92
N GLU A 101 12.46 2.38 7.60
CA GLU A 101 13.63 2.98 6.99
C GLU A 101 14.69 1.92 6.69
N LYS A 102 15.10 1.82 5.43
CA LYS A 102 16.18 0.93 4.98
C LYS A 102 16.98 1.64 3.89
N ASP A 103 18.27 1.87 4.11
CA ASP A 103 19.15 2.44 3.07
C ASP A 103 19.51 1.38 2.01
N THR A 104 18.53 1.05 1.19
CA THR A 104 18.71 0.16 0.05
C THR A 104 19.40 0.87 -1.11
N TYR A 105 19.32 2.21 -1.17
CA TYR A 105 19.93 3.00 -2.22
C TYR A 105 21.45 2.85 -2.22
N SER A 106 22.08 3.07 -1.08
CA SER A 106 23.54 2.96 -0.94
C SER A 106 24.02 1.54 -1.23
N ILE A 107 23.32 0.52 -0.71
CA ILE A 107 23.64 -0.89 -0.97
C ILE A 107 23.58 -1.21 -2.47
N VAL A 108 22.54 -0.73 -3.16
CA VAL A 108 22.39 -0.97 -4.60
C VAL A 108 23.48 -0.26 -5.40
N LYS A 109 23.87 0.96 -5.00
CA LYS A 109 24.95 1.72 -5.63
C LYS A 109 26.33 1.09 -5.42
N GLU A 110 26.55 0.47 -4.28
CA GLU A 110 27.80 -0.25 -3.97
C GLU A 110 27.92 -1.56 -4.76
N VAL A 111 26.82 -2.34 -4.83
CA VAL A 111 26.84 -3.69 -5.40
C VAL A 111 26.69 -3.70 -6.93
N VAL A 112 25.93 -2.76 -7.50
CA VAL A 112 25.63 -2.75 -8.94
C VAL A 112 26.59 -1.81 -9.66
N PRO A 113 27.39 -2.31 -10.63
CA PRO A 113 28.29 -1.47 -11.41
C PRO A 113 27.57 -0.32 -12.11
N GLU A 114 28.24 0.81 -12.25
CA GLU A 114 27.69 1.98 -12.93
C GLU A 114 27.23 1.65 -14.36
N GLY A 115 26.10 2.24 -14.78
CA GLY A 115 25.49 1.97 -16.09
C GLY A 115 24.73 0.64 -16.19
N LYS A 116 24.75 -0.22 -15.16
CA LYS A 116 23.93 -1.44 -15.11
C LYS A 116 22.56 -1.19 -14.47
N THR A 117 21.62 -2.07 -14.76
CA THR A 117 20.26 -2.02 -14.23
C THR A 117 20.22 -2.33 -12.74
N THR A 118 19.69 -1.41 -11.95
CA THR A 118 19.60 -1.50 -10.48
C THR A 118 18.33 -2.17 -9.97
N CYS A 119 17.26 -2.18 -10.78
CA CYS A 119 15.92 -2.62 -10.39
C CYS A 119 15.88 -4.08 -9.86
N GLY A 120 16.75 -4.95 -10.38
CA GLY A 120 16.83 -6.35 -9.96
C GLY A 120 17.15 -6.48 -8.47
N LEU A 121 18.25 -5.88 -8.01
CA LEU A 121 18.67 -5.93 -6.60
C LEU A 121 17.73 -5.11 -5.71
N CYS A 122 17.39 -3.88 -6.12
CA CYS A 122 16.46 -3.02 -5.39
C CYS A 122 15.13 -3.74 -5.09
N SER A 123 14.53 -4.40 -6.09
CA SER A 123 13.26 -5.12 -5.89
C SER A 123 13.38 -6.30 -4.91
N ARG A 124 14.53 -6.97 -4.86
CA ARG A 124 14.78 -8.09 -3.94
C ARG A 124 14.92 -7.58 -2.50
N LEU A 125 15.69 -6.53 -2.29
CA LEU A 125 15.87 -5.91 -0.97
C LEU A 125 14.56 -5.34 -0.43
N ARG A 126 13.78 -4.67 -1.29
CA ARG A 126 12.45 -4.16 -0.95
C ARG A 126 11.50 -5.27 -0.52
N ARG A 127 11.37 -6.34 -1.32
CA ARG A 127 10.50 -7.48 -0.95
C ARG A 127 10.98 -8.17 0.32
N GLY A 128 12.29 -8.41 0.47
CA GLY A 128 12.84 -9.02 1.68
C GLY A 128 12.51 -8.22 2.94
N SER A 129 12.65 -6.89 2.89
CA SER A 129 12.32 -6.00 4.00
C SER A 129 10.82 -6.04 4.33
N LEU A 130 9.96 -5.95 3.32
CA LEU A 130 8.50 -5.98 3.51
C LEU A 130 8.03 -7.35 4.03
N TYR A 131 8.54 -8.45 3.50
CA TYR A 131 8.13 -9.79 3.91
C TYR A 131 8.61 -10.12 5.32
N GLY A 132 9.84 -9.72 5.67
CA GLY A 132 10.35 -9.86 7.04
C GLY A 132 9.50 -9.08 8.04
N PHE A 133 9.15 -7.82 7.72
CA PHE A 133 8.30 -7.02 8.59
C PHE A 133 6.86 -7.55 8.69
N ALA A 134 6.31 -8.06 7.59
CA ALA A 134 5.00 -8.71 7.61
C ALA A 134 4.96 -9.87 8.61
N GLN A 135 6.02 -10.70 8.65
CA GLN A 135 6.15 -11.77 9.63
C GLN A 135 6.26 -11.23 11.06
N GLU A 136 7.08 -10.19 11.28
CA GLU A 136 7.27 -9.56 12.59
C GLU A 136 5.96 -9.06 13.20
N ILE A 137 5.10 -8.43 12.39
CA ILE A 137 3.82 -7.89 12.87
C ILE A 137 2.67 -8.91 12.80
N GLY A 138 2.93 -10.15 12.38
CA GLY A 138 1.91 -11.20 12.21
C GLY A 138 0.89 -10.90 11.13
N ALA A 139 1.26 -10.19 10.06
CA ALA A 139 0.39 -10.00 8.90
C ALA A 139 0.26 -11.32 8.12
N THR A 140 -0.98 -11.75 7.86
CA THR A 140 -1.29 -12.99 7.15
C THR A 140 -1.36 -12.79 5.64
N LYS A 141 -1.62 -11.57 5.18
CA LYS A 141 -1.67 -11.19 3.76
C LYS A 141 -0.92 -9.88 3.52
N ILE A 142 -0.38 -9.71 2.31
CA ILE A 142 0.29 -8.47 1.88
C ILE A 142 -0.40 -7.95 0.62
N ALA A 143 -0.89 -6.71 0.67
CA ALA A 143 -1.49 -6.03 -0.47
C ALA A 143 -0.47 -5.06 -1.09
N LEU A 144 -0.24 -5.20 -2.40
CA LEU A 144 0.66 -4.37 -3.20
C LEU A 144 -0.16 -3.74 -4.34
N GLY A 145 -0.08 -2.41 -4.49
CA GLY A 145 -0.77 -1.63 -5.53
C GLY A 145 0.21 -0.79 -6.34
#